data_AF-A0A929HS93-F1
#
_entry.id   AF-A0A929HS93-F1
#
_cell.length_a   1.000
_cell.length_b   1.000
_cell.length_c   1.000
_cell.angle_alpha   90.00
_cell.angle_beta   90.00
_cell.angle_gamma   90.00
#
_symmetry.space_group_name_H-M   'P 1'
#
loop_
_entity.id
_entity.type
_entity.pdbx_description
1 polymer ?
#
loop_
_entity_poly.entity_id
_entity_poly.type
_entity_poly.pdbx_seq_one_letter_code
_entity_poly.pdbx_strand_id
1 'polypeptide(L)'
;YNELHVGEASLTNGPVFRDYSISSGTVADDTEVEPSPAMESLDKPVEDKMRTWTFTDGRTIEAEFVNTFAGKVVLKNAKGKTRKISMDKLSAEDLEYSELASPPTLKIDFLKGLSQKIYRGGFYDVAFWHHYPDTRGHYGVRLKQTSTGDYNHELQVEMFAIGQQRQRVDGKYLLLDRQKTVFTPAEESQRTYEFQSPHEVVLDNYVEVNYKTVHGEKYTGFLVTVTDARGELIAVESSSQWLIDNLENLKKLSIGNYMDKTCTRTFPSRPKPSSHY
;
A
#
# COMPACT_ATOMS: atom_id res chain seq x y z
N TYR A 1 -10.69 -3.47 19.40
CA TYR A 1 -10.80 -4.59 18.44
C TYR A 1 -9.51 -4.84 17.66
N ASN A 2 -8.59 -3.87 17.56
CA ASN A 2 -7.31 -4.02 16.85
C ASN A 2 -6.37 -5.09 17.44
N GLU A 3 -6.52 -5.37 18.74
CA GLU A 3 -5.72 -6.35 19.48
C GLU A 3 -6.27 -7.79 19.42
N LEU A 4 -7.44 -8.01 18.81
CA LEU A 4 -8.15 -9.31 18.80
C LEU A 4 -8.12 -9.94 17.40
N HIS A 5 -7.79 -11.22 17.29
CA HIS A 5 -7.80 -11.98 16.04
C HIS A 5 -9.23 -12.22 15.52
N VAL A 6 -9.38 -12.47 14.22
CA VAL A 6 -10.65 -12.92 13.64
C VAL A 6 -11.06 -14.23 14.33
N GLY A 7 -12.21 -14.21 15.01
CA GLY A 7 -12.72 -15.33 15.82
C GLY A 7 -12.52 -15.22 17.33
N GLU A 8 -11.70 -14.27 17.83
CA GLU A 8 -11.47 -14.09 19.28
C GLU A 8 -12.58 -13.29 19.98
N ALA A 9 -13.38 -12.55 19.22
CA ALA A 9 -14.59 -11.92 19.71
C ALA A 9 -15.78 -12.35 18.86
N SER A 10 -16.75 -13.02 19.49
CA SER A 10 -18.02 -13.37 18.89
C SER A 10 -19.14 -12.82 19.77
N LEU A 11 -19.99 -11.98 19.19
CA LEU A 11 -21.19 -11.46 19.87
C LEU A 11 -22.27 -12.54 20.05
N THR A 12 -22.15 -13.65 19.33
CA THR A 12 -23.16 -14.73 19.31
C THR A 12 -22.65 -16.05 19.87
N ASN A 13 -21.33 -16.29 19.81
CA ASN A 13 -20.67 -17.54 20.23
C ASN A 13 -19.44 -17.26 21.12
N GLY A 14 -19.36 -16.08 21.76
CA GLY A 14 -18.28 -15.74 22.67
C GLY A 14 -18.34 -16.59 23.96
N PRO A 15 -17.22 -16.77 24.67
CA PRO A 15 -17.21 -17.54 25.91
C PRO A 15 -18.14 -16.90 26.94
N VAL A 16 -19.05 -17.70 27.50
CA VAL A 16 -19.80 -17.33 28.70
C VAL A 16 -18.78 -17.27 29.85
N PHE A 17 -18.55 -16.09 30.42
CA PHE A 17 -17.76 -15.95 31.64
C PHE A 17 -18.43 -16.78 32.75
N ARG A 18 -17.83 -17.92 33.09
CA ARG A 18 -18.22 -18.77 34.21
C ARG A 18 -17.21 -18.54 35.33
N ASP A 19 -17.62 -17.78 36.34
CA ASP A 19 -16.80 -17.38 37.49
C ASP A 19 -16.60 -18.49 38.55
N TYR A 20 -16.46 -19.76 38.12
CA TYR A 20 -16.12 -20.86 39.04
C TYR A 20 -14.89 -21.62 38.54
N SER A 21 -13.87 -21.66 39.40
CA SER A 21 -12.53 -22.18 39.15
C SER A 21 -12.48 -23.69 38.96
N ILE A 22 -11.89 -24.14 37.84
CA ILE A 22 -11.36 -25.50 37.69
C ILE A 22 -9.99 -25.40 37.02
N SER A 23 -9.02 -26.09 37.62
CA SER A 23 -7.59 -26.10 37.32
C SER A 23 -7.17 -26.92 36.09
N SER A 24 -5.96 -26.62 35.61
CA SER A 24 -5.09 -27.34 34.64
C SER A 24 -5.33 -27.03 33.15
N GLY A 25 -4.32 -26.85 32.28
CA GLY A 25 -2.86 -27.00 32.38
C GLY A 25 -2.14 -26.47 31.11
N THR A 26 -0.83 -26.28 31.26
CA THR A 26 0.21 -25.68 30.39
C THR A 26 0.60 -26.49 29.15
N VAL A 27 1.02 -25.86 28.01
CA VAL A 27 2.22 -26.10 27.13
C VAL A 27 2.30 -24.92 26.10
N ALA A 28 3.29 -24.00 26.01
CA ALA A 28 4.69 -24.01 25.48
C ALA A 28 4.84 -24.39 23.97
N ASP A 29 5.74 -23.88 23.12
CA ASP A 29 6.60 -22.68 22.98
C ASP A 29 7.16 -22.67 21.52
N ASP A 30 7.78 -21.55 21.14
CA ASP A 30 8.44 -21.08 19.90
C ASP A 30 9.17 -22.06 18.95
N THR A 31 9.33 -21.66 17.67
CA THR A 31 10.65 -21.75 17.00
C THR A 31 10.86 -20.70 15.90
N GLU A 32 12.09 -20.19 15.90
CA GLU A 32 12.78 -19.08 15.22
C GLU A 32 13.51 -19.55 13.93
N VAL A 33 13.57 -18.72 12.86
CA VAL A 33 14.63 -18.82 11.81
C VAL A 33 14.90 -17.45 11.12
N GLU A 34 16.18 -17.04 11.12
CA GLU A 34 16.88 -15.99 10.34
C GLU A 34 17.64 -16.61 9.12
N PRO A 35 18.39 -15.88 8.23
CA PRO A 35 18.12 -14.65 7.45
C PRO A 35 18.64 -14.67 5.96
N SER A 36 18.34 -13.61 5.18
CA SER A 36 19.12 -13.02 4.04
C SER A 36 19.22 -13.77 2.68
N PRO A 37 19.64 -13.17 1.52
CA PRO A 37 19.92 -11.76 1.13
C PRO A 37 19.31 -11.26 -0.24
N ALA A 38 19.39 -9.93 -0.43
CA ALA A 38 19.69 -9.11 -1.62
C ALA A 38 18.99 -9.25 -3.01
N MET A 39 18.27 -8.16 -3.35
CA MET A 39 18.20 -7.37 -4.61
C MET A 39 18.05 -8.06 -5.98
N GLU A 40 16.97 -7.70 -6.71
CA GLU A 40 17.07 -7.22 -8.10
C GLU A 40 15.78 -6.50 -8.55
N SER A 41 15.96 -5.38 -9.25
CA SER A 41 14.96 -4.47 -9.80
C SER A 41 14.11 -5.13 -10.89
N LEU A 42 12.79 -5.13 -10.73
CA LEU A 42 11.83 -5.60 -11.74
C LEU A 42 11.57 -4.52 -12.79
N ASP A 43 12.49 -4.37 -13.74
CA ASP A 43 12.12 -3.99 -15.10
C ASP A 43 11.62 -5.26 -15.80
N LYS A 44 10.31 -5.50 -15.81
CA LYS A 44 9.73 -6.53 -16.69
C LYS A 44 9.49 -5.93 -18.08
N PRO A 45 10.05 -6.52 -19.16
CA PRO A 45 9.69 -6.15 -20.51
C PRO A 45 8.26 -6.64 -20.80
N VAL A 46 7.47 -5.78 -21.44
CA VAL A 46 6.23 -6.18 -22.10
C VAL A 46 6.56 -7.34 -23.04
N GLU A 47 5.81 -8.44 -22.98
CA GLU A 47 6.10 -9.61 -23.82
C GLU A 47 6.04 -9.23 -25.32
N ASP A 48 7.21 -9.19 -25.96
CA ASP A 48 7.42 -9.04 -27.41
C ASP A 48 6.84 -10.25 -28.17
N LYS A 49 5.52 -10.34 -28.25
CA LYS A 49 4.83 -11.35 -29.06
C LYS A 49 4.42 -10.73 -30.39
N MET A 50 4.98 -11.25 -31.48
CA MET A 50 4.49 -10.99 -32.84
C MET A 50 2.99 -11.26 -32.89
N ARG A 51 2.20 -10.24 -33.25
CA ARG A 51 0.75 -10.34 -33.41
C ARG A 51 0.31 -9.82 -34.76
N THR A 52 -0.88 -10.23 -35.19
CA THR A 52 -1.54 -9.68 -36.36
C THR A 52 -2.28 -8.42 -35.97
N TRP A 53 -1.89 -7.29 -36.54
CA TRP A 53 -2.54 -5.99 -36.42
C TRP A 53 -3.48 -5.78 -37.59
N THR A 54 -4.68 -5.29 -37.30
CA THR A 54 -5.75 -5.01 -38.25
C THR A 54 -5.96 -3.51 -38.37
N PHE A 55 -6.07 -3.04 -39.61
CA PHE A 55 -6.38 -1.65 -39.91
C PHE A 55 -7.89 -1.45 -40.10
N THR A 56 -8.34 -0.20 -40.01
CA THR A 56 -9.73 0.19 -40.28
C THR A 56 -10.19 -0.14 -41.70
N ASP A 57 -9.26 -0.31 -42.64
CA ASP A 57 -9.54 -0.71 -44.03
C ASP A 57 -9.50 -2.25 -44.25
N GLY A 58 -9.37 -3.02 -43.18
CA GLY A 58 -9.34 -4.49 -43.22
C GLY A 58 -8.00 -5.09 -43.65
N ARG A 59 -6.98 -4.27 -43.93
CA ARG A 59 -5.61 -4.80 -44.12
C ARG A 59 -5.10 -5.37 -42.81
N THR A 60 -4.15 -6.30 -42.90
CA THR A 60 -3.47 -6.86 -41.74
C THR A 60 -1.95 -6.84 -41.91
N ILE A 61 -1.22 -6.72 -40.81
CA ILE A 61 0.23 -6.91 -40.78
C ILE A 61 0.63 -7.72 -39.55
N GLU A 62 1.60 -8.60 -39.68
CA GLU A 62 2.24 -9.24 -38.53
C GLU A 62 3.42 -8.39 -38.05
N ALA A 63 3.36 -7.96 -36.80
CA ALA A 63 4.39 -7.15 -36.18
C ALA A 63 4.34 -7.20 -34.65
N GLU A 64 5.48 -6.88 -34.05
CA GLU A 64 5.69 -6.66 -32.63
C GLU A 64 5.41 -5.20 -32.27
N PHE A 65 4.79 -4.96 -31.11
CA PHE A 65 4.61 -3.63 -30.56
C PHE A 65 5.92 -3.13 -29.96
N VAL A 66 6.39 -1.95 -30.37
CA VAL A 66 7.60 -1.35 -29.78
C VAL A 66 7.22 -0.28 -28.76
N ASN A 67 6.47 0.74 -29.19
CA ASN A 67 5.96 1.78 -28.32
C ASN A 67 4.88 2.62 -29.03
N THR A 68 4.27 3.52 -28.28
CA THR A 68 3.45 4.61 -28.81
C THR A 68 4.20 5.93 -28.69
N PHE A 69 4.25 6.71 -29.78
CA PHE A 69 4.87 8.03 -29.80
C PHE A 69 4.07 9.00 -30.66
N ALA A 70 3.66 10.13 -30.06
CA ALA A 70 2.95 11.23 -30.74
C ALA A 70 1.72 10.77 -31.56
N GLY A 71 0.82 10.00 -30.92
CA GLY A 71 -0.41 9.48 -31.53
C GLY A 71 -0.17 8.40 -32.60
N LYS A 72 1.04 7.83 -32.65
CA LYS A 72 1.41 6.80 -33.60
C LYS A 72 1.96 5.58 -32.87
N VAL A 73 1.48 4.42 -33.28
CA VAL A 73 2.00 3.13 -32.86
C VAL A 73 3.22 2.78 -33.69
N VAL A 74 4.31 2.40 -33.05
CA VAL A 74 5.54 1.92 -33.69
C VAL A 74 5.55 0.41 -33.66
N LEU A 75 5.47 -0.19 -34.84
CA LEU A 75 5.44 -1.64 -35.02
C LEU A 75 6.70 -2.13 -35.71
N LYS A 76 7.25 -3.25 -35.27
CA LYS A 76 8.44 -3.87 -35.85
C LYS A 76 8.08 -5.22 -36.47
N ASN A 77 8.34 -5.38 -37.77
CA ASN A 77 8.05 -6.64 -38.44
C ASN A 77 9.14 -7.69 -38.17
N ALA A 78 8.91 -8.94 -38.59
CA ALA A 78 9.88 -10.05 -38.46
C ALA A 78 11.24 -9.79 -39.16
N LYS A 79 11.30 -8.83 -40.08
CA LYS A 79 12.54 -8.40 -40.76
C LYS A 79 13.26 -7.26 -40.02
N GLY A 80 12.81 -6.90 -38.83
CA GLY A 80 13.37 -5.81 -38.02
C GLY A 80 13.03 -4.39 -38.52
N LYS A 81 12.19 -4.25 -39.54
CA LYS A 81 11.79 -2.94 -40.08
C LYS A 81 10.67 -2.35 -39.24
N THR A 82 10.90 -1.16 -38.70
CA THR A 82 9.89 -0.39 -37.96
C THR A 82 8.96 0.39 -38.89
N ARG A 83 7.67 0.42 -38.59
CA ARG A 83 6.65 1.25 -39.24
C ARG A 83 5.90 2.04 -38.18
N LYS A 84 5.69 3.33 -38.45
CA LYS A 84 4.87 4.22 -37.61
C LYS A 84 3.47 4.30 -38.22
N ILE A 85 2.45 4.00 -37.42
CA ILE A 85 1.06 3.88 -37.87
C ILE A 85 0.21 4.82 -37.01
N SER A 86 -0.65 5.63 -37.63
CA SER A 86 -1.60 6.48 -36.89
C SER A 86 -2.57 5.59 -36.12
N MET A 87 -2.85 5.94 -34.86
CA MET A 87 -3.84 5.22 -34.05
C MET A 87 -5.23 5.21 -34.71
N ASP A 88 -5.61 6.29 -35.40
CA ASP A 88 -6.89 6.42 -36.15
C ASP A 88 -7.06 5.40 -37.30
N LYS A 89 -5.98 4.70 -37.67
CA LYS A 89 -6.00 3.69 -38.74
C LYS A 89 -6.05 2.27 -38.20
N LEU A 90 -5.97 2.07 -36.88
CA LEU A 90 -6.04 0.76 -36.26
C LEU A 90 -7.49 0.38 -35.98
N SER A 91 -7.76 -0.93 -35.98
CA SER A 91 -9.01 -1.47 -35.45
C SER A 91 -9.18 -1.07 -33.97
N ALA A 92 -10.41 -1.09 -33.46
CA ALA A 92 -10.68 -0.76 -32.06
C ALA A 92 -9.91 -1.67 -31.09
N GLU A 93 -9.83 -2.97 -31.40
CA GLU A 93 -9.11 -3.96 -30.58
C GLU A 93 -7.59 -3.74 -30.56
N ASP A 94 -7.01 -3.39 -31.71
CA ASP A 94 -5.57 -3.10 -31.81
C ASP A 94 -5.21 -1.75 -31.19
N LEU A 95 -6.12 -0.79 -31.26
CA LEU A 95 -5.97 0.51 -30.59
C LEU A 95 -5.94 0.30 -29.08
N GLU A 96 -6.94 -0.39 -28.51
CA GLU A 96 -7.00 -0.69 -27.07
C GLU A 96 -5.75 -1.44 -26.60
N TYR A 97 -5.30 -2.45 -27.36
CA TYR A 97 -4.07 -3.14 -27.02
C TYR A 97 -2.85 -2.21 -27.01
N SER A 98 -2.74 -1.32 -27.99
CA SER A 98 -1.60 -0.40 -28.09
C SER A 98 -1.56 0.65 -26.97
N GLU A 99 -2.74 1.04 -26.47
CA GLU A 99 -2.88 1.96 -25.34
C GLU A 99 -2.47 1.24 -24.04
N LEU A 100 -3.01 0.05 -23.78
CA LEU A 100 -2.67 -0.77 -22.61
C LEU A 100 -1.18 -1.19 -22.60
N ALA A 101 -0.61 -1.53 -23.77
CA ALA A 101 0.79 -1.92 -23.89
C ALA A 101 1.79 -0.76 -23.70
N SER A 102 1.32 0.48 -23.67
CA SER A 102 2.14 1.67 -23.44
C SER A 102 1.64 2.46 -22.23
N PRO A 103 1.76 1.90 -21.01
CA PRO A 103 1.27 2.56 -19.81
C PRO A 103 2.03 3.87 -19.53
N PRO A 104 1.39 4.83 -18.84
CA PRO A 104 2.01 6.12 -18.57
C PRO A 104 3.13 5.98 -17.53
N THR A 105 4.18 6.77 -17.71
CA THR A 105 5.17 6.96 -16.63
C THR A 105 4.58 7.94 -15.62
N LEU A 106 4.48 7.49 -14.36
CA LEU A 106 3.91 8.26 -13.27
C LEU A 106 4.98 8.59 -12.24
N LYS A 107 4.96 9.83 -11.77
CA LYS A 107 5.63 10.22 -10.53
C LYS A 107 4.62 10.15 -9.39
N ILE A 108 4.97 9.39 -8.34
CA ILE A 108 4.15 9.23 -7.15
C ILE A 108 4.73 10.08 -6.02
N ASP A 109 3.93 10.98 -5.48
CA ASP A 109 4.25 11.77 -4.29
C ASP A 109 3.30 11.38 -3.15
N PHE A 110 3.81 10.74 -2.10
CA PHE A 110 3.02 10.40 -0.91
C PHE A 110 2.83 11.64 -0.03
N LEU A 111 1.57 11.97 0.25
CA LEU A 111 1.18 13.13 1.04
C LEU A 111 0.98 12.71 2.49
N LYS A 112 1.66 13.39 3.40
CA LYS A 112 1.60 13.13 4.84
C LYS A 112 1.42 14.42 5.61
N GLY A 113 0.29 14.56 6.28
CA GLY A 113 0.03 15.60 7.27
C GLY A 113 0.04 15.01 8.67
N LEU A 114 0.96 15.45 9.54
CA LEU A 114 0.95 15.09 10.95
C LEU A 114 0.73 16.35 11.78
N SER A 115 -0.15 16.27 12.76
CA SER A 115 -0.39 17.32 13.75
C SER A 115 -0.37 16.73 15.16
N GLN A 116 0.03 17.51 16.14
CA GLN A 116 -0.06 17.10 17.55
C GLN A 116 -1.25 17.78 18.19
N LYS A 117 -2.07 17.01 18.90
CA LYS A 117 -3.12 17.55 19.73
C LYS A 117 -2.68 17.53 21.18
N ILE A 118 -2.71 18.71 21.79
CA ILE A 118 -2.27 18.93 23.17
C ILE A 118 -3.53 19.20 23.99
N TYR A 119 -3.70 18.45 25.07
CA TYR A 119 -4.78 18.63 26.02
C TYR A 119 -4.29 19.56 27.13
N ARG A 120 -5.03 20.63 27.41
CA ARG A 120 -4.74 21.61 28.47
C ARG A 120 -6.02 21.91 29.24
N GLY A 121 -5.93 22.14 30.55
CA GLY A 121 -7.04 22.61 31.37
C GLY A 121 -7.81 21.51 32.11
N GLY A 122 -8.30 21.84 33.31
CA GLY A 122 -9.32 21.08 34.03
C GLY A 122 -8.81 19.75 34.62
N PHE A 123 -9.52 18.66 34.33
CA PHE A 123 -9.22 17.31 34.84
C PHE A 123 -7.82 16.79 34.41
N TYR A 124 -7.25 17.36 33.34
CA TYR A 124 -5.93 16.99 32.80
C TYR A 124 -4.75 17.72 33.47
N ASP A 125 -5.04 18.75 34.28
CA ASP A 125 -4.04 19.48 35.08
C ASP A 125 -3.90 18.89 36.51
N VAL A 126 -4.67 17.85 36.83
CA VAL A 126 -4.58 17.13 38.11
C VAL A 126 -3.35 16.23 38.09
N ALA A 127 -2.55 16.26 39.16
CA ALA A 127 -1.39 15.38 39.31
C ALA A 127 -1.79 13.92 39.06
N PHE A 128 -1.03 13.23 38.21
CA PHE A 128 -1.21 11.82 37.81
C PHE A 128 -2.37 11.51 36.84
N TRP A 129 -3.12 12.51 36.35
CA TRP A 129 -4.20 12.34 35.35
C TRP A 129 -3.89 13.00 33.99
N HIS A 130 -2.60 13.22 33.70
CA HIS A 130 -2.18 13.84 32.45
C HIS A 130 -2.55 12.99 31.24
N HIS A 131 -3.31 13.56 30.31
CA HIS A 131 -3.49 12.97 29.00
C HIS A 131 -2.32 13.40 28.11
N TYR A 132 -1.53 12.42 27.68
CA TYR A 132 -0.37 12.67 26.82
C TYR A 132 -0.82 13.16 25.44
N PRO A 133 -0.06 14.04 24.78
CA PRO A 133 -0.38 14.48 23.43
C PRO A 133 -0.47 13.30 22.44
N ASP A 134 -1.56 13.23 21.67
CA ASP A 134 -1.72 12.33 20.54
C ASP A 134 -1.20 12.98 19.26
N THR A 135 -0.65 12.16 18.35
CA THR A 135 -0.30 12.62 17.00
C THR A 135 -1.39 12.18 16.04
N ARG A 136 -1.98 13.13 15.32
CA ARG A 136 -3.04 12.89 14.33
C ARG A 136 -2.48 12.97 12.93
N GLY A 137 -2.77 11.97 12.12
CA GLY A 137 -2.26 11.81 10.76
C GLY A 137 -3.36 11.80 9.72
N HIS A 138 -3.11 12.51 8.63
CA HIS A 138 -3.84 12.43 7.37
C HIS A 138 -2.87 12.04 6.26
N TYR A 139 -3.30 11.13 5.41
CA TYR A 139 -2.48 10.56 4.34
C TYR A 139 -3.19 10.69 3.00
N GLY A 140 -2.42 10.84 1.94
CA GLY A 140 -2.93 10.94 0.59
C GLY A 140 -1.85 10.62 -0.44
N VAL A 141 -2.24 10.71 -1.71
CA VAL A 141 -1.34 10.47 -2.83
C VAL A 141 -1.57 11.54 -3.88
N ARG A 142 -0.47 12.05 -4.44
CA ARG A 142 -0.48 12.84 -5.67
C ARG A 142 0.27 12.06 -6.74
N LEU A 143 -0.37 11.86 -7.88
CA LEU A 143 0.18 11.25 -9.07
C LEU A 143 0.34 12.31 -10.14
N LYS A 144 1.52 12.38 -10.74
CA LYS A 144 1.77 13.25 -11.89
C LYS A 144 2.27 12.42 -13.05
N GLN A 145 1.57 12.46 -14.17
CA GLN A 145 2.05 11.81 -15.38
C GLN A 145 3.19 12.63 -15.99
N THR A 146 4.34 11.98 -16.17
CA THR A 146 5.54 12.58 -16.77
C THR A 146 5.71 12.21 -18.24
N SER A 147 5.06 11.13 -18.69
CA SER A 147 5.03 10.76 -20.10
C SER A 147 4.13 11.70 -20.91
N THR A 148 4.44 11.83 -22.21
CA THR A 148 3.72 12.75 -23.09
C THR A 148 2.44 12.17 -23.70
N GLY A 149 2.30 10.84 -23.75
CA GLY A 149 1.18 10.15 -24.39
C GLY A 149 -0.09 10.15 -23.54
N ASP A 150 -1.25 10.16 -24.17
CA ASP A 150 -2.52 10.06 -23.45
C ASP A 150 -2.79 8.60 -23.08
N TYR A 151 -3.49 8.39 -21.96
CA TYR A 151 -3.86 7.06 -21.49
C TYR A 151 -5.32 7.10 -21.03
N ASN A 152 -6.17 6.46 -21.83
CA ASN A 152 -7.63 6.53 -21.72
C ASN A 152 -8.23 5.36 -20.94
N HIS A 153 -7.42 4.66 -20.15
CA HIS A 153 -7.88 3.55 -19.33
C HIS A 153 -7.79 3.90 -17.85
N GLU A 154 -8.71 3.31 -17.09
CA GLU A 154 -8.73 3.45 -15.64
C GLU A 154 -7.45 2.88 -15.03
N LEU A 155 -6.87 3.66 -14.12
CA LEU A 155 -5.79 3.25 -13.25
C LEU A 155 -6.32 3.19 -11.82
N GLN A 156 -6.06 2.07 -11.17
CA GLN A 156 -6.39 1.85 -9.78
C GLN A 156 -5.18 2.21 -8.91
N VAL A 157 -5.39 3.09 -7.94
CA VAL A 157 -4.38 3.51 -6.96
C VAL A 157 -4.72 2.87 -5.63
N GLU A 158 -3.73 2.26 -5.00
CA GLU A 158 -3.86 1.72 -3.64
C GLU A 158 -2.75 2.28 -2.76
N MET A 159 -3.15 2.92 -1.67
CA MET A 159 -2.26 3.56 -0.70
C MET A 159 -2.29 2.79 0.62
N PHE A 160 -1.13 2.60 1.22
CA PHE A 160 -0.96 2.03 2.56
C PHE A 160 -0.10 2.97 3.41
N ALA A 161 -0.60 3.42 4.54
CA ALA A 161 0.18 4.14 5.55
C ALA A 161 0.59 3.16 6.66
N ILE A 162 1.89 3.12 6.98
CA ILE A 162 2.46 2.13 7.90
C ILE A 162 2.97 2.82 9.16
N GLY A 163 2.59 2.24 10.29
CA GLY A 163 3.01 2.63 11.62
C GLY A 163 3.93 1.58 12.24
N GLN A 164 4.52 1.94 13.36
CA GLN A 164 5.26 1.03 14.22
C GLN A 164 4.97 1.36 15.68
N GLN A 165 4.93 0.35 16.53
CA GLN A 165 4.95 0.55 17.97
C GLN A 165 6.26 1.20 18.42
N ARG A 166 6.16 2.11 19.39
CA ARG A 166 7.29 2.73 20.07
C ARG A 166 7.84 1.79 21.13
N GLN A 167 8.44 0.68 20.69
CA GLN A 167 9.18 -0.24 21.55
C GLN A 167 10.62 -0.36 21.05
N ARG A 168 11.60 -0.36 21.97
CA ARG A 168 13.03 -0.20 21.62
C ARG A 168 13.64 -1.39 20.89
N VAL A 169 13.09 -2.60 21.03
CA VAL A 169 13.79 -3.84 20.61
C VAL A 169 12.97 -4.66 19.62
N ASP A 170 11.64 -4.54 19.61
CA ASP A 170 10.75 -5.50 18.93
C ASP A 170 9.41 -4.89 18.49
N GLY A 171 9.33 -3.56 18.35
CA GLY A 171 8.09 -2.89 18.00
C GLY A 171 7.50 -3.40 16.68
N LYS A 172 6.30 -3.99 16.75
CA LYS A 172 5.56 -4.49 15.57
C LYS A 172 5.11 -3.34 14.69
N TYR A 173 4.95 -3.64 13.41
CA TYR A 173 4.36 -2.70 12.45
C TYR A 173 2.85 -2.76 12.55
N LEU A 174 2.18 -1.73 12.06
CA LEU A 174 0.72 -1.73 11.95
C LEU A 174 0.26 -0.99 10.70
N LEU A 175 -0.87 -1.41 10.14
CA LEU A 175 -1.51 -0.73 9.03
C LEU A 175 -2.35 0.44 9.56
N LEU A 176 -1.87 1.66 9.36
CA LEU A 176 -2.52 2.89 9.87
C LEU A 176 -3.69 3.32 9.01
N ASP A 177 -3.54 3.23 7.70
CA ASP A 177 -4.56 3.61 6.74
C ASP A 177 -4.38 2.82 5.45
N ARG A 178 -5.49 2.58 4.76
CA ARG A 178 -5.52 1.96 3.45
C ARG A 178 -6.64 2.57 2.63
N GLN A 179 -6.31 3.11 1.48
CA GLN A 179 -7.28 3.68 0.56
C GLN A 179 -7.09 3.11 -0.83
N LYS A 180 -8.20 2.92 -1.53
CA LYS A 180 -8.23 2.47 -2.92
C LYS A 180 -9.10 3.41 -3.71
N THR A 181 -8.54 3.96 -4.78
CA THR A 181 -9.23 4.88 -5.69
C THR A 181 -8.97 4.48 -7.13
N VAL A 182 -9.74 5.07 -8.05
CA VAL A 182 -9.57 4.90 -9.48
C VAL A 182 -9.58 6.28 -10.13
N PHE A 183 -8.83 6.43 -11.23
CA PHE A 183 -8.84 7.63 -12.05
C PHE A 183 -8.43 7.29 -13.49
N THR A 184 -8.81 8.15 -14.43
CA THR A 184 -8.41 8.03 -15.84
C THR A 184 -7.47 9.19 -16.17
N PRO A 185 -6.17 8.97 -16.46
CA PRO A 185 -5.20 10.04 -16.67
C PRO A 185 -5.61 11.08 -17.72
N ALA A 186 -6.30 10.66 -18.78
CA ALA A 186 -6.79 11.54 -19.84
C ALA A 186 -7.91 12.51 -19.40
N GLU A 187 -8.66 12.17 -18.36
CA GLU A 187 -9.73 13.01 -17.81
C GLU A 187 -9.20 14.04 -16.80
N GLU A 188 -8.01 13.80 -16.25
CA GLU A 188 -7.43 14.63 -15.21
C GLU A 188 -6.83 15.93 -15.75
N SER A 189 -7.35 17.05 -15.25
CA SER A 189 -6.81 18.37 -15.58
C SER A 189 -5.33 18.45 -15.21
N GLN A 190 -4.50 18.97 -16.11
CA GLN A 190 -3.05 19.12 -15.90
C GLN A 190 -2.28 17.79 -15.67
N ARG A 191 -2.84 16.64 -16.05
CA ARG A 191 -2.18 15.32 -15.94
C ARG A 191 -1.72 15.00 -14.51
N THR A 192 -2.45 15.52 -13.53
CA THR A 192 -2.17 15.37 -12.11
C THR A 192 -3.44 14.91 -11.41
N TYR A 193 -3.35 13.80 -10.69
CA TYR A 193 -4.40 13.27 -9.86
C TYR A 193 -3.99 13.37 -8.39
N GLU A 194 -4.89 13.76 -7.51
CA GLU A 194 -4.62 13.83 -6.07
C GLU A 194 -5.84 13.39 -5.27
N PHE A 195 -5.61 12.63 -4.22
CA PHE A 195 -6.62 12.38 -3.21
C PHE A 195 -6.03 12.43 -1.79
N GLN A 196 -6.89 12.75 -0.84
CA GLN A 196 -6.63 12.65 0.59
C GLN A 196 -7.60 11.65 1.20
N SER A 197 -7.08 10.81 2.09
CA SER A 197 -7.90 9.90 2.87
C SER A 197 -8.81 10.70 3.82
N PRO A 198 -10.11 10.37 3.89
CA PRO A 198 -11.00 10.98 4.87
C PRO A 198 -10.74 10.46 6.30
N HIS A 199 -9.94 9.40 6.45
CA HIS A 199 -9.66 8.78 7.73
C HIS A 199 -8.59 9.56 8.51
N GLU A 200 -8.95 10.07 9.70
CA GLU A 200 -7.99 10.63 10.66
C GLU A 200 -7.37 9.48 11.45
N VAL A 201 -6.05 9.30 11.33
CA VAL A 201 -5.31 8.31 12.11
C VAL A 201 -4.84 8.95 13.41
N VAL A 202 -5.26 8.40 14.55
CA VAL A 202 -4.76 8.81 15.86
C VAL A 202 -3.64 7.87 16.29
N LEU A 203 -2.45 8.42 16.49
CA LEU A 203 -1.27 7.72 17.00
C LEU A 203 -1.11 8.07 18.48
N ASP A 204 -1.54 7.16 19.33
CA ASP A 204 -1.46 7.31 20.77
C ASP A 204 0.01 7.34 21.21
N ASN A 205 0.31 8.18 22.20
CA ASN A 205 1.59 8.18 22.88
C ASN A 205 1.30 8.22 24.38
N TYR A 206 1.98 7.39 25.16
CA TYR A 206 1.91 7.49 26.61
C TYR A 206 3.27 7.19 27.22
N VAL A 207 3.53 7.75 28.39
CA VAL A 207 4.75 7.45 29.15
C VAL A 207 4.36 6.62 30.35
N GLU A 208 5.00 5.46 30.47
CA GLU A 208 4.85 4.63 31.64
C GLU A 208 5.57 5.29 32.84
N VAL A 209 4.80 5.59 33.87
CA VAL A 209 5.21 6.40 35.03
C VAL A 209 6.48 5.86 35.70
N ASN A 210 6.59 4.53 35.79
CA ASN A 210 7.69 3.87 36.51
C ASN A 210 9.01 3.84 35.75
N TYR A 211 8.96 3.79 34.41
CA TYR A 211 10.16 3.54 33.58
C TYR A 211 10.54 4.71 32.68
N LYS A 212 9.74 5.77 32.62
CA LYS A 212 9.90 6.89 31.67
C LYS A 212 10.05 6.41 30.22
N THR A 213 9.49 5.25 29.91
CA THR A 213 9.49 4.68 28.56
C THR A 213 8.29 5.25 27.81
N VAL A 214 8.55 5.81 26.64
CA VAL A 214 7.50 6.27 25.72
C VAL A 214 6.99 5.05 24.97
N HIS A 215 5.70 4.77 25.14
CA HIS A 215 4.94 3.74 24.45
C HIS A 215 3.94 4.38 23.49
N GLY A 216 3.24 3.52 22.74
CA GLY A 216 2.26 3.92 21.74
C GLY A 216 2.78 3.73 20.33
N GLU A 217 2.36 4.58 19.41
CA GLU A 217 2.52 4.36 17.97
C GLU A 217 3.20 5.54 17.29
N LYS A 218 3.88 5.25 16.19
CA LYS A 218 4.47 6.26 15.31
C LYS A 218 4.25 5.88 13.86
N TYR A 219 4.10 6.88 13.00
CA TYR A 219 4.26 6.69 11.57
C TYR A 219 5.69 6.23 11.25
N THR A 220 5.85 5.25 10.37
CA THR A 220 7.18 4.76 9.96
C THR A 220 7.37 4.61 8.45
N GLY A 221 6.30 4.55 7.66
CA GLY A 221 6.44 4.29 6.23
C GLY A 221 5.13 4.30 5.45
N PHE A 222 5.25 4.02 4.16
CA PHE A 222 4.14 3.93 3.24
C PHE A 222 4.45 2.99 2.06
N LEU A 223 3.41 2.58 1.36
CA LEU A 223 3.45 1.95 0.05
C LEU A 223 2.31 2.50 -0.80
N VAL A 224 2.57 2.83 -2.06
CA VAL A 224 1.57 3.18 -3.05
C VAL A 224 1.78 2.33 -4.29
N THR A 225 0.73 1.70 -4.78
CA THR A 225 0.74 0.92 -6.02
C THR A 225 -0.28 1.47 -6.99
N VAL A 226 0.07 1.51 -8.28
CA VAL A 226 -0.83 1.86 -9.37
C VAL A 226 -0.92 0.68 -10.31
N THR A 227 -2.11 0.16 -10.54
CA THR A 227 -2.37 -0.95 -11.45
C THR A 227 -3.34 -0.54 -12.54
N ASP A 228 -3.25 -1.14 -13.72
CA ASP A 228 -4.22 -0.95 -14.79
C ASP A 228 -5.44 -1.87 -14.65
N ALA A 229 -6.36 -1.78 -15.62
CA ALA A 229 -7.55 -2.63 -15.69
C ALA A 229 -7.27 -4.14 -15.84
N ARG A 230 -6.06 -4.51 -16.30
CA ARG A 230 -5.61 -5.92 -16.38
C ARG A 230 -5.05 -6.43 -15.05
N GLY A 231 -4.88 -5.54 -14.08
CA GLY A 231 -4.21 -5.83 -12.81
C GLY A 231 -2.68 -5.82 -12.91
N GLU A 232 -2.11 -5.33 -14.02
CA GLU A 232 -0.67 -5.17 -14.17
C GLU A 232 -0.18 -3.96 -13.37
N LEU A 233 0.93 -4.11 -12.65
CA LEU A 233 1.53 -3.04 -11.87
C LEU A 233 2.24 -2.05 -12.81
N ILE A 234 1.71 -0.83 -12.86
CA ILE A 234 2.22 0.25 -13.72
C ILE A 234 3.29 1.07 -12.99
N ALA A 235 3.06 1.38 -11.73
CA ALA A 235 3.99 2.14 -10.91
C ALA A 235 3.87 1.74 -9.44
N VAL A 236 4.98 1.82 -8.72
CA VAL A 236 5.05 1.57 -7.28
C VAL A 236 6.02 2.54 -6.65
N GLU A 237 5.66 3.06 -5.48
CA GLU A 237 6.53 3.88 -4.65
C GLU A 237 6.41 3.41 -3.21
N SER A 238 7.53 3.23 -2.53
CA SER A 238 7.54 2.74 -1.16
C SER A 238 8.66 3.31 -0.33
N SER A 239 8.38 3.50 0.96
CA SER A 239 9.40 3.77 1.96
C SER A 239 10.34 2.58 2.23
N SER A 240 9.96 1.35 1.86
CA SER A 240 10.75 0.15 2.17
C SER A 240 10.42 -1.03 1.25
N GLN A 241 11.45 -1.74 0.78
CA GLN A 241 11.31 -2.85 -0.16
C GLN A 241 10.44 -4.01 0.37
N TRP A 242 10.55 -4.34 1.66
CA TRP A 242 9.79 -5.45 2.25
C TRP A 242 8.27 -5.29 2.15
N LEU A 243 7.76 -4.06 2.03
CA LEU A 243 6.34 -3.80 1.81
C LEU A 243 5.91 -4.21 0.39
N ILE A 244 6.78 -4.00 -0.60
CA ILE A 244 6.54 -4.39 -2.00
C ILE A 244 6.58 -5.91 -2.10
N ASP A 245 7.61 -6.54 -1.55
CA ASP A 245 7.82 -7.99 -1.62
C ASP A 245 6.65 -8.78 -1.00
N ASN A 246 5.97 -8.17 -0.02
CA ASN A 246 4.86 -8.78 0.73
C ASN A 246 3.51 -8.09 0.47
N LEU A 247 3.34 -7.41 -0.67
CA LEU A 247 2.14 -6.67 -1.03
C LEU A 247 0.87 -7.51 -0.91
N GLU A 248 0.90 -8.77 -1.36
CA GLU A 248 -0.27 -9.65 -1.34
C GLU A 248 -0.70 -10.03 0.08
N ASN A 249 0.23 -10.07 1.03
CA ASN A 249 -0.11 -10.24 2.44
C ASN A 249 -0.65 -8.94 3.04
N LEU A 250 -0.03 -7.81 2.71
CA LEU A 250 -0.48 -6.48 3.14
C LEU A 250 -1.93 -6.19 2.70
N LYS A 251 -2.31 -6.57 1.48
CA LYS A 251 -3.67 -6.45 0.95
C LYS A 251 -4.73 -7.25 1.72
N LYS A 252 -4.34 -8.26 2.50
CA LYS A 252 -5.27 -9.05 3.34
C LYS A 252 -5.52 -8.40 4.69
N LEU A 253 -4.68 -7.44 5.09
CA LEU A 253 -4.80 -6.76 6.37
C LEU A 253 -5.91 -5.70 6.34
N SER A 254 -6.53 -5.52 7.50
CA SER A 254 -7.46 -4.43 7.80
C SER A 254 -6.71 -3.32 8.54
N ILE A 255 -7.20 -2.09 8.41
CA ILE A 255 -6.69 -0.94 9.17
C ILE A 255 -6.72 -1.27 10.67
N GLY A 256 -5.64 -0.91 11.37
CA GLY A 256 -5.42 -1.20 12.79
C GLY A 256 -4.76 -2.55 13.08
N ASN A 257 -4.64 -3.45 12.09
CA ASN A 257 -3.94 -4.72 12.32
C ASN A 257 -2.44 -4.50 12.53
N TYR A 258 -1.90 -5.15 13.55
CA TYR A 258 -0.45 -5.31 13.72
C TYR A 258 0.09 -6.39 12.76
N MET A 259 1.35 -6.22 12.37
CA MET A 259 2.04 -7.11 11.45
C MET A 259 3.54 -7.15 11.68
N ASP A 260 4.16 -8.22 11.19
CA ASP A 260 5.61 -8.33 11.05
C ASP A 260 6.10 -7.80 9.69
N LYS A 261 7.40 -7.97 9.39
CA LYS A 261 8.02 -7.54 8.14
C LYS A 261 7.60 -8.36 6.91
N THR A 262 6.88 -9.46 7.10
CA THR A 262 6.28 -10.25 6.00
C THR A 262 4.84 -9.84 5.71
N CYS A 263 4.37 -8.74 6.34
CA CYS A 263 2.99 -8.28 6.32
C CYS A 263 2.00 -9.36 6.80
N THR A 264 2.47 -10.31 7.61
CA THR A 264 1.62 -11.31 8.27
C THR A 264 1.06 -10.70 9.54
N ARG A 265 -0.23 -10.90 9.79
CA ARG A 265 -0.89 -10.36 10.98
C ARG A 265 -0.24 -10.92 12.25
N THR A 266 0.05 -10.05 13.20
CA THR A 266 0.56 -10.43 14.54
C THR A 266 -0.24 -9.71 15.63
N PHE A 267 0.06 -10.04 16.89
CA PHE A 267 -0.35 -9.24 18.03
C PHE A 267 0.62 -8.06 18.26
N PRO A 268 0.18 -7.01 18.96
CA PRO A 268 1.09 -6.00 19.49
C PRO A 268 2.15 -6.66 20.38
N SER A 269 3.33 -6.05 20.46
CA SER A 269 4.37 -6.48 21.39
C SER A 269 3.86 -6.39 22.83
N ARG A 270 4.04 -7.48 23.58
CA ARG A 270 3.64 -7.53 24.99
C ARG A 270 4.56 -6.64 25.83
N PRO A 271 4.04 -5.96 26.87
CA PRO A 271 4.88 -5.35 27.88
C PRO A 271 5.82 -6.41 28.46
N LYS A 272 7.11 -6.09 28.57
CA LYS A 272 8.07 -7.01 29.21
C LYS A 272 7.71 -7.12 30.70
N PRO A 273 7.72 -8.33 31.29
CA PRO A 273 7.53 -8.46 32.72
C PRO A 273 8.61 -7.66 33.44
N SER A 274 8.21 -6.73 34.29
CA SER A 274 9.16 -6.01 35.13
C SER A 274 9.78 -6.98 36.13
N SER A 275 11.09 -6.94 36.32
CA SER A 275 11.81 -7.69 37.37
C SER A 275 11.49 -7.26 38.81
N HIS A 276 10.42 -6.47 38.99
CA HIS A 276 9.92 -5.98 40.26
C HIS A 276 8.53 -6.57 40.53
N TYR A 277 8.48 -7.90 40.62
CA TYR A 277 7.46 -8.67 41.32
C TYR A 277 8.12 -9.91 41.92
#